data_AF-A0A7J9VUH7-F1
#
_entry.id   AF-A0A7J9VUH7-F1
#
_cell.length_a   1.000
_cell.length_b   1.000
_cell.length_c   1.000
_cell.angle_alpha   90.00
_cell.angle_beta   90.00
_cell.angle_gamma   90.00
#
_symmetry.space_group_name_H-M   'P 1'
#
loop_
_entity.id
_entity.type
_entity.pdbx_description
1 polymer ?
#
loop_
_entity_poly.entity_id
_entity_poly.type
_entity_poly.pdbx_seq_one_letter_code
_entity_poly.pdbx_strand_id
1 'polypeptide(L)' 'MGYNFLAVERDRVFLMPPSLTEWLEEDHLAWFVLDAVEQMDLSAFHAGYRADGWGRAAHDPKMMVALTLYAYCIGIRS' A
#
# COMPACT_ATOMS: atom_id res chain seq x y z
N MET A 1 18.16 2.81 -11.32
CA MET A 1 17.42 1.67 -10.75
C MET A 1 15.95 2.05 -10.82
N GLY A 2 15.10 1.26 -11.48
CA GLY A 2 13.72 1.65 -11.75
C GLY A 2 12.80 0.45 -11.63
N TYR A 3 12.29 0.21 -10.42
CA TYR A 3 11.27 -0.82 -10.24
C TYR A 3 10.00 -0.43 -10.98
N ASN A 4 9.32 -1.41 -11.58
CA ASN A 4 8.04 -1.21 -12.25
C ASN A 4 6.90 -1.58 -11.29
N PHE A 5 6.59 -0.67 -10.36
CA PHE A 5 5.48 -0.83 -9.42
C PHE A 5 4.30 0.05 -9.81
N LEU A 6 3.09 -0.43 -9.56
CA LEU A 6 1.89 0.38 -9.56
C LEU A 6 1.93 1.27 -8.30
N ALA A 7 2.27 2.54 -8.49
CA ALA A 7 2.25 3.52 -7.42
C ALA A 7 0.82 3.72 -6.92
N VAL A 8 0.65 3.74 -5.60
CA VAL A 8 -0.61 4.12 -4.97
C VAL A 8 -0.54 5.59 -4.59
N GLU A 9 -1.04 6.43 -5.48
CA GLU A 9 -1.23 7.87 -5.28
C GLU A 9 -2.47 8.09 -4.40
N ARG A 10 -2.27 8.15 -3.07
CA ARG A 10 -3.36 8.35 -2.10
C ARG A 10 -3.89 9.79 -2.09
N ASP A 11 -3.09 10.72 -2.60
CA ASP A 11 -3.35 12.15 -2.78
C ASP A 11 -4.02 12.48 -4.13
N ARG A 12 -4.27 11.48 -4.97
CA ARG A 12 -4.91 11.67 -6.27
C ARG A 12 -6.37 12.06 -6.09
N VAL A 13 -6.72 13.26 -6.52
CA VAL A 13 -8.09 13.78 -6.50
C VAL A 13 -8.93 13.06 -7.56
N PHE A 14 -9.96 12.32 -7.12
CA PHE A 14 -10.97 11.74 -8.00
C PHE A 14 -11.99 12.80 -8.45
N LEU A 15 -12.66 12.58 -9.59
CA LEU A 15 -13.68 13.51 -10.12
C LEU A 15 -14.92 13.69 -9.18
N MET A 16 -15.06 12.86 -8.12
CA MET A 16 -15.78 13.05 -6.83
C MET A 16 -15.69 11.73 -6.01
N PRO A 17 -15.67 11.68 -4.65
CA PRO A 17 -15.76 12.74 -3.62
C PRO A 17 -14.41 13.45 -3.39
N PRO A 18 -14.38 14.55 -2.60
CA PRO A 18 -13.14 15.22 -2.24
C PRO A 18 -12.33 14.24 -1.37
N SER A 19 -11.05 14.04 -1.73
CA SER A 19 -10.07 13.17 -1.05
C SER A 19 -10.48 11.74 -0.64
N LEU A 20 -9.66 10.74 -1.00
CA LEU A 20 -9.81 9.38 -0.44
C LEU A 20 -9.77 9.36 1.11
N THR A 21 -9.19 10.38 1.72
CA THR A 21 -9.15 10.52 3.18
C THR A 21 -10.50 10.85 3.79
N GLU A 22 -11.47 11.36 3.03
CA GLU A 22 -12.82 11.64 3.54
C GLU A 22 -13.73 10.40 3.53
N TRP A 23 -13.25 9.27 2.99
CA TRP A 23 -14.04 8.04 2.88
C TRP A 23 -14.09 7.25 4.18
N LEU A 24 -13.13 7.50 5.07
CA LEU A 24 -13.00 6.83 6.35
C LEU A 24 -12.92 7.88 7.45
N GLU A 25 -13.45 7.53 8.62
CA GLU A 25 -13.29 8.35 9.82
C GLU A 25 -11.79 8.51 10.16
N GLU A 26 -11.42 9.64 10.78
CA GLU A 26 -10.01 9.96 11.08
C GLU A 26 -9.33 8.92 11.98
N ASP A 27 -10.10 8.23 12.83
CA ASP A 27 -9.66 7.19 13.76
C ASP A 27 -9.80 5.77 13.20
N HIS A 28 -10.15 5.63 11.91
CA HIS A 28 -10.30 4.33 11.28
C HIS A 28 -8.98 3.54 11.28
N LEU A 29 -9.05 2.26 11.67
CA LEU A 29 -7.90 1.35 11.81
C LEU A 29 -6.95 1.33 10.59
N ALA A 30 -7.49 1.51 9.39
CA ALA A 30 -6.70 1.55 8.17
C ALA A 30 -5.57 2.59 8.25
N TRP A 31 -5.82 3.77 8.83
CA TRP A 31 -4.80 4.82 8.98
C TRP A 31 -3.64 4.37 9.86
N PHE A 32 -3.94 3.78 11.02
CA PHE A 32 -2.94 3.20 11.90
C PHE A 32 -2.10 2.11 11.21
N VAL A 33 -2.74 1.22 10.43
CA VAL A 33 -2.02 0.19 9.69
C VAL A 33 -1.08 0.80 8.65
N LEU A 34 -1.51 1.84 7.94
CA LEU A 34 -0.67 2.53 6.97
C LEU A 34 0.54 3.19 7.63
N ASP A 35 0.35 3.90 8.75
CA ASP A 35 1.42 4.53 9.51
C ASP A 35 2.41 3.53 10.10
N ALA A 36 1.91 2.37 10.54
CA ALA A 36 2.76 1.28 11.02
C ALA A 36 3.61 0.70 9.89
N VAL A 37 3.01 0.47 8.72
CA VAL A 37 3.71 -0.07 7.54
C VAL A 37 4.74 0.91 6.97
N GLU A 38 4.49 2.23 7.06
CA GLU A 38 5.45 3.27 6.70
C GLU A 38 6.79 3.13 7.45
N GLN A 39 6.74 2.67 8.69
CA GLN A 39 7.90 2.54 9.57
C GLN A 39 8.62 1.18 9.43
N MET A 40 8.10 0.26 8.62
CA MET A 40 8.68 -1.07 8.45
C MET A 40 9.79 -1.07 7.39
N ASP A 41 10.90 -1.78 7.67
CA ASP A 41 11.87 -2.09 6.63
C ASP A 41 11.33 -3.19 5.70
N LEU A 42 10.94 -2.78 4.50
CA LEU A 42 10.44 -3.67 3.45
C LEU A 42 11.50 -3.98 2.38
N SER A 43 12.77 -3.65 2.60
CA SER A 43 13.85 -3.83 1.62
C SER A 43 13.95 -5.25 1.08
N ALA A 44 13.76 -6.26 1.93
CA ALA A 44 13.76 -7.67 1.55
C ALA A 44 12.65 -8.02 0.54
N PHE A 45 11.46 -7.43 0.68
CA PHE A 45 10.37 -7.63 -0.29
C PHE A 45 10.72 -6.97 -1.63
N HIS A 46 11.27 -5.76 -1.60
CA HIS A 46 11.67 -5.03 -2.80
C HIS A 46 12.82 -5.74 -3.55
N ALA A 47 13.76 -6.35 -2.82
CA ALA A 47 14.87 -7.11 -3.39
C ALA A 47 14.42 -8.34 -4.20
N GLY A 48 13.21 -8.85 -3.96
CA GLY A 48 12.62 -9.93 -4.76
C GLY A 48 12.17 -9.49 -6.16
N TYR A 49 12.08 -8.18 -6.43
CA TYR A 49 11.66 -7.65 -7.72
C TYR A 49 12.83 -7.28 -8.62
N ARG A 50 12.61 -7.39 -9.92
CA ARG A 50 13.61 -6.97 -10.92
C ARG A 50 13.82 -5.46 -10.85
N ALA A 51 15.07 -5.05 -10.71
CA ALA A 51 15.43 -3.65 -10.57
C ALA A 51 15.61 -2.91 -11.93
N ASP A 52 15.51 -3.66 -13.04
CA ASP A 52 15.58 -3.15 -14.41
C ASP A 52 14.23 -2.66 -14.96
N GLY A 53 13.12 -2.90 -14.24
CA GLY A 53 11.78 -2.44 -14.61
C GLY A 53 11.13 -3.23 -15.74
N TRP A 54 11.73 -4.34 -16.18
CA TRP A 54 11.21 -5.17 -17.26
C TRP A 54 10.10 -6.11 -16.78
N GLY A 55 9.04 -6.21 -17.58
CA GLY A 55 7.89 -7.08 -17.31
C GLY A 55 6.64 -6.31 -16.90
N ARG A 56 5.63 -7.05 -16.45
CA ARG A 56 4.36 -6.47 -15.99
C ARG A 56 4.56 -5.75 -14.66
N ALA A 57 3.93 -4.59 -14.51
CA ALA A 57 3.95 -3.84 -13.27
C ALA A 57 3.41 -4.69 -12.10
N ALA A 58 4.16 -4.75 -11.01
CA ALA A 58 3.74 -5.42 -9.78
C ALA A 58 3.01 -4.44 -8.86
N HIS A 59 2.18 -4.96 -7.96
CA HIS A 59 1.69 -4.16 -6.84
C HIS A 59 2.85 -3.83 -5.90
N ASP A 60 2.85 -2.61 -5.37
CA ASP A 60 3.86 -2.17 -4.42
C ASP A 60 3.87 -3.07 -3.17
N PRO A 61 5.03 -3.59 -2.71
CA PRO A 61 5.12 -4.44 -1.53
C PRO A 61 4.49 -3.82 -0.27
N LYS A 62 4.64 -2.50 -0.09
CA LYS A 62 4.05 -1.74 1.02
C LYS A 62 2.53 -1.84 1.02
N MET A 63 1.91 -1.78 -0.16
CA MET A 63 0.47 -1.95 -0.30
C MET A 63 0.01 -3.36 0.04
N MET A 64 0.75 -4.37 -0.43
CA MET A 64 0.41 -5.77 -0.18
C MET A 64 0.53 -6.12 1.31
N VAL A 65 1.55 -5.59 1.99
CA VAL A 65 1.73 -5.77 3.43
C VAL A 65 0.61 -5.05 4.19
N ALA A 66 0.29 -3.80 3.86
CA ALA A 66 -0.79 -3.06 4.50
C ALA A 66 -2.15 -3.77 4.37
N LEU A 67 -2.48 -4.27 3.17
CA LEU A 67 -3.72 -5.01 2.93
C LEU A 67 -3.78 -6.29 3.76
N THR A 68 -2.67 -7.03 3.80
CA THR A 68 -2.58 -8.30 4.54
C THR A 68 -2.72 -8.07 6.04
N LEU A 69 -2.02 -7.07 6.59
CA LEU A 69 -2.11 -6.71 8.00
C LEU A 69 -3.51 -6.24 8.38
N TYR A 70 -4.12 -5.36 7.56
CA TYR A 70 -5.48 -4.91 7.80
C TYR A 70 -6.47 -6.08 7.84
N ALA A 71 -6.41 -7.00 6.87
CA ALA A 71 -7.24 -8.20 6.83
C ALA A 71 -7.07 -9.05 8.10
N TYR A 72 -5.83 -9.26 8.54
CA TYR A 72 -5.54 -10.00 9.77
C TYR A 72 -6.11 -9.31 11.01
N CYS A 73 -6.00 -7.98 11.11
CA CYS A 73 -6.56 -7.22 12.22
C CYS A 73 -8.09 -7.34 12.32
N ILE A 74 -8.79 -7.51 11.20
CA ILE A 74 -10.25 -7.71 11.16
C ILE A 74 -10.66 -9.20 11.13
N GLY A 75 -9.72 -10.11 11.38
CA GLY A 75 -9.99 -11.55 11.48
C GLY A 75 -10.16 -12.29 10.14
N ILE A 76 -9.86 -11.63 9.01
CA ILE A 76 -9.87 -12.25 7.68
C ILE A 76 -8.48 -12.82 7.40
N ARG A 77 -8.41 -14.14 7.29
CA ARG A 77 -7.19 -14.88 6.92
C ARG A 77 -7.53 -15.98 5.91
N SER A 78 -6.52 -16.39 5.15
CA SER A 78 -6.58 -17.53 4.22
C SER A 78 -6.79 -18.86 4.94
#